data_AF-A0A2H3AW46-F1
#
_entry.id   AF-A0A2H3AW46-F1
#
_cell.length_a   1.000
_cell.length_b   1.000
_cell.length_c   1.000
_cell.angle_alpha   90.00
_cell.angle_beta   90.00
_cell.angle_gamma   90.00
#
_symmetry.space_group_name_H-M   'P 1'
#
loop_
_entity.id
_entity.type
_entity.pdbx_description
1 polymer ?
#
loop_
_entity_poly.entity_id
_entity_poly.type
_entity_poly.pdbx_seq_one_letter_code
_entity_poly.pdbx_strand_id
1 'polypeptide(L)'
;MPAAAQNRERDRTENGLEEVEIGRGEREQDKVTAVQNTTNAASTKFFGTVRRPNLTARKGAGNASFSASYLTKRQIGNHTYGYEQKYPEDAIYEETSQNARVWRTYEDESRNHDANIVEESRDTVDVLLVFAGLFSAVVTTLVVQTSQSLQPDYAAMSASLLYESILVQRAIANGYSVSSIAPSPLNPSIAFVPATTDVWVNGLWFTSLFLSLTTALVAVLVKQWLHHYVALPSGAPRDRSFTRQFRYAGFQKWHVQVIIGLLPVLMHLALAIFLSGLVVFLHPL
;
A
#
# COMPACT_ATOMS: atom_id res chain seq x y z
N MET A 1 -65.99 10.23 19.32
CA MET A 1 -64.80 10.84 18.69
C MET A 1 -63.68 11.01 19.73
N PRO A 2 -62.74 10.05 19.90
CA PRO A 2 -61.48 10.36 20.59
C PRO A 2 -60.20 9.77 19.96
N ALA A 3 -60.29 9.02 18.84
CA ALA A 3 -59.12 8.33 18.27
C ALA A 3 -58.14 9.23 17.51
N ALA A 4 -58.57 10.41 17.05
CA ALA A 4 -57.73 11.32 16.27
C ALA A 4 -56.78 12.18 17.13
N ALA A 5 -57.07 12.34 18.43
CA ALA A 5 -56.23 13.12 19.33
C ALA A 5 -54.99 12.33 19.79
N GLN A 6 -55.14 11.02 19.98
CA GLN A 6 -54.09 10.17 20.55
C GLN A 6 -52.98 9.79 19.57
N ASN A 7 -53.27 9.76 18.27
CA ASN A 7 -52.20 9.63 17.25
C ASN A 7 -51.39 10.92 17.10
N ARG A 8 -52.00 12.09 17.33
CA ARG A 8 -51.33 13.38 17.20
C ARG A 8 -50.33 13.66 18.33
N GLU A 9 -50.57 13.11 19.52
CA GLU A 9 -49.61 13.17 20.63
C GLU A 9 -48.46 12.18 20.46
N ARG A 10 -48.72 11.00 19.88
CA ARG A 10 -47.69 9.99 19.64
C ARG A 10 -46.68 10.45 18.57
N ASP A 11 -47.18 11.04 17.47
CA ASP A 11 -46.34 11.69 16.45
C ASP A 11 -45.53 12.86 17.02
N ARG A 12 -46.08 13.60 18.00
CA ARG A 12 -45.38 14.73 18.61
C ARG A 12 -44.25 14.27 19.54
N THR A 13 -44.40 13.14 20.23
CA THR A 13 -43.34 12.58 21.06
C THR A 13 -42.25 11.88 20.24
N GLU A 14 -42.58 11.24 19.11
CA GLU A 14 -41.56 10.66 18.23
C GLU A 14 -40.73 11.73 17.53
N ASN A 15 -41.37 12.78 16.99
CA ASN A 15 -40.64 13.90 16.38
C ASN A 15 -39.75 14.66 17.40
N GLY A 16 -40.20 14.78 18.66
CA GLY A 16 -39.40 15.41 19.72
C GLY A 16 -38.21 14.56 20.17
N LEU A 17 -38.29 13.24 20.07
CA LEU A 17 -37.18 12.33 20.35
C LEU A 17 -36.17 12.32 19.20
N GLU A 18 -36.64 12.34 17.95
CA GLU A 18 -35.77 12.46 16.77
C GLU A 18 -35.03 13.81 16.73
N GLU A 19 -35.68 14.94 17.06
CA GLU A 19 -35.01 16.26 17.12
C GLU A 19 -33.93 16.32 18.22
N VAL A 20 -34.15 15.64 19.36
CA VAL A 20 -33.16 15.57 20.45
C VAL A 20 -31.99 14.64 20.08
N GLU A 21 -32.24 13.59 19.30
CA GLU A 21 -31.21 12.66 18.83
C GLU A 21 -30.37 13.27 17.69
N ILE A 22 -31.01 14.01 16.78
CA ILE A 22 -30.34 14.82 15.73
C ILE A 22 -29.49 15.92 16.37
N GLY A 23 -30.03 16.66 17.34
CA GLY A 23 -29.28 17.71 18.06
C GLY A 23 -28.18 17.18 19.00
N ARG A 24 -28.19 15.88 19.32
CA ARG A 24 -27.10 15.18 20.01
C ARG A 24 -26.04 14.71 19.02
N GLY A 25 -26.45 14.21 17.85
CA GLY A 25 -25.57 13.88 16.73
C GLY A 25 -24.77 15.09 16.23
N GLU A 26 -25.42 16.25 16.05
CA GLU A 26 -24.75 17.49 15.65
C GLU A 26 -23.74 17.98 16.69
N ARG A 27 -24.07 17.88 17.99
CA ARG A 27 -23.11 18.24 19.06
C ARG A 27 -21.92 17.28 19.16
N GLU A 28 -22.10 16.03 18.77
CA GLU A 28 -21.02 15.05 18.71
C GLU A 28 -20.17 15.25 17.45
N GLN A 29 -20.79 15.62 16.33
CA GLN A 29 -20.11 15.98 15.09
C GLN A 29 -19.32 17.30 15.20
N ASP A 30 -19.84 18.29 15.93
CA ASP A 30 -19.11 19.52 16.27
C ASP A 30 -17.92 19.24 17.19
N LYS A 31 -18.04 18.29 18.13
CA LYS A 31 -16.91 17.85 18.97
C LYS A 31 -15.86 17.09 18.19
N VAL A 32 -16.25 16.20 17.28
CA VAL A 32 -15.32 15.46 16.40
C VAL A 32 -14.62 16.44 15.45
N THR A 33 -15.35 17.39 14.86
CA THR A 33 -14.80 18.42 13.97
C THR A 33 -13.86 19.38 14.71
N ALA A 34 -14.17 19.74 15.97
CA ALA A 34 -13.29 20.55 16.81
C ALA A 34 -12.00 19.80 17.21
N VAL A 35 -12.08 18.51 17.53
CA VAL A 35 -10.91 17.66 17.83
C VAL A 35 -10.04 17.49 16.58
N GLN A 36 -10.65 17.35 15.39
CA GLN A 36 -9.96 17.20 14.10
C GLN A 36 -9.30 18.51 13.64
N ASN A 37 -9.93 19.67 13.88
CA ASN A 37 -9.31 20.97 13.62
C ASN A 37 -8.14 21.27 14.58
N THR A 38 -8.19 20.77 15.81
CA THR A 38 -7.07 20.90 16.77
C THR A 38 -5.90 19.98 16.42
N THR A 39 -6.14 18.80 15.83
CA THR A 39 -5.09 17.90 15.32
C THR A 39 -4.50 18.38 13.98
N ASN A 40 -5.30 19.02 13.13
CA ASN A 40 -4.81 19.60 11.88
C ASN A 40 -3.97 20.87 12.10
N ALA A 41 -4.27 21.66 13.14
CA ALA A 41 -3.46 22.83 13.51
C ALA A 41 -2.11 22.47 14.15
N ALA A 42 -1.98 21.28 14.75
CA ALA A 42 -0.72 20.79 15.33
C ALA A 42 0.22 20.14 14.28
N SER A 43 -0.27 19.83 13.09
CA SER A 43 0.47 19.08 12.07
C SER A 43 1.10 19.97 10.97
N THR A 44 0.89 21.29 11.02
CA THR A 44 1.34 22.23 9.95
C THR A 44 2.61 23.01 10.25
N LYS A 45 3.38 22.69 11.31
CA LYS A 45 4.65 23.36 11.61
C LYS A 45 5.78 22.39 11.91
N PHE A 46 6.23 21.61 10.93
CA PHE A 46 7.59 21.01 11.00
C PHE A 46 8.25 20.70 9.65
N PHE A 47 7.74 21.25 8.53
CA PHE A 47 8.47 21.24 7.26
C PHE A 47 9.08 22.63 7.02
N GLY A 48 10.34 22.79 7.41
CA GLY A 48 11.16 23.91 6.95
C GLY A 48 11.35 23.78 5.44
N THR A 49 10.84 24.74 4.69
CA THR A 49 11.11 24.89 3.26
C THR A 49 12.61 25.17 3.08
N VAL A 50 13.36 24.16 2.66
CA VAL A 50 14.75 24.34 2.21
C VAL A 50 14.72 25.06 0.87
N ARG A 51 14.77 26.39 0.94
CA ARG A 51 14.92 27.26 -0.23
C ARG A 51 16.36 27.13 -0.75
N ARG A 52 16.53 26.50 -1.92
CA ARG A 52 17.81 26.48 -2.65
C ARG A 52 18.19 27.92 -3.08
N PRO A 53 19.38 28.44 -2.74
CA PRO A 53 19.86 29.67 -3.37
C PRO A 53 20.45 29.36 -4.76
N ASN A 54 19.93 30.05 -5.77
CA ASN A 54 20.46 30.06 -7.14
C ASN A 54 21.67 31.00 -7.18
N LEU A 55 22.87 30.48 -7.50
CA LEU A 55 24.09 31.29 -7.61
C LEU A 55 24.25 31.78 -9.07
N THR A 56 23.93 33.04 -9.33
CA THR A 56 24.38 33.73 -10.56
C THR A 56 25.58 34.59 -10.23
N ALA A 57 26.67 34.35 -10.95
CA ALA A 57 27.98 34.96 -10.75
C ALA A 57 27.98 36.47 -11.05
N ARG A 58 28.66 37.26 -10.21
CA ARG A 58 29.09 38.62 -10.57
C ARG A 58 30.56 38.82 -10.19
N LYS A 59 31.40 38.90 -11.23
CA LYS A 59 32.82 39.29 -11.18
C LYS A 59 32.90 40.82 -11.02
N GLY A 60 33.78 41.31 -10.16
CA GLY A 60 34.16 42.72 -10.05
C GLY A 60 35.35 42.90 -9.12
N ALA A 61 36.46 43.41 -9.66
CA ALA A 61 37.78 43.52 -9.07
C ALA A 61 37.97 44.74 -8.15
N GLY A 62 38.96 44.70 -7.25
CA GLY A 62 39.50 45.92 -6.62
C GLY A 62 40.43 45.75 -5.40
N ASN A 63 41.75 45.80 -5.66
CA ASN A 63 42.87 46.46 -4.91
C ASN A 63 43.03 46.41 -3.36
N ALA A 64 44.03 45.61 -2.95
CA ALA A 64 45.18 45.85 -2.04
C ALA A 64 45.03 46.53 -0.65
N SER A 65 45.46 45.81 0.41
CA SER A 65 46.47 46.29 1.38
C SER A 65 46.99 45.14 2.28
N PHE A 66 48.20 45.34 2.79
CA PHE A 66 49.13 44.39 3.40
C PHE A 66 48.95 44.34 4.93
N SER A 67 48.76 43.15 5.53
CA SER A 67 49.19 42.89 6.91
C SER A 67 49.27 41.39 7.20
N ALA A 68 50.40 40.97 7.76
CA ALA A 68 50.69 39.62 8.18
C ALA A 68 50.03 39.33 9.55
N SER A 69 49.15 38.33 9.59
CA SER A 69 48.73 37.71 10.84
C SER A 69 48.54 36.20 10.65
N TYR A 70 49.31 35.46 11.43
CA TYR A 70 49.39 34.02 11.56
C TYR A 70 48.02 33.35 11.67
N LEU A 71 47.49 32.80 10.59
CA LEU A 71 46.58 31.66 10.61
C LEU A 71 46.70 30.96 9.26
N THR A 72 47.35 29.79 9.26
CA THR A 72 47.36 28.86 8.14
C THR A 72 45.91 28.51 7.82
N LYS A 73 45.34 29.24 6.85
CA LYS A 73 44.02 28.99 6.28
C LYS A 73 44.11 27.67 5.52
N ARG A 74 43.98 26.57 6.27
CA ARG A 74 43.75 25.24 5.72
C ARG A 74 42.59 25.41 4.75
N GLN A 75 42.81 25.09 3.48
CA GLN A 75 41.75 25.14 2.48
C GLN A 75 40.63 24.23 2.97
N ILE A 76 39.60 24.84 3.56
CA ILE A 76 38.34 24.20 3.84
C ILE A 76 37.82 23.85 2.46
N GLY A 77 38.02 22.59 2.08
CA GLY A 77 37.37 22.00 0.92
C GLY A 77 35.90 22.39 1.00
N ASN A 78 35.30 22.63 -0.16
CA ASN A 78 33.93 23.12 -0.33
C ASN A 78 32.93 22.15 0.35
N HIS A 79 32.81 22.21 1.69
CA HIS A 79 31.95 21.36 2.50
C HIS A 79 30.56 21.98 2.38
N THR A 80 29.76 21.37 1.52
CA THR A 80 28.46 21.81 1.03
C THR A 80 27.41 22.09 2.13
N TYR A 81 27.73 21.79 3.39
CA TYR A 81 26.81 21.84 4.53
C TYR A 81 27.24 22.75 5.69
N GLY A 82 28.46 23.32 5.67
CA GLY A 82 28.89 24.37 6.61
C GLY A 82 28.79 24.00 8.11
N TYR A 83 28.99 22.73 8.48
CA TYR A 83 28.82 22.26 9.86
C TYR A 83 29.71 22.99 10.89
N GLU A 84 30.88 23.46 10.48
CA GLU A 84 31.80 24.27 11.30
C GLU A 84 31.20 25.63 11.72
N GLN A 85 30.28 26.18 10.91
CA GLN A 85 29.55 27.41 11.24
C GLN A 85 28.25 27.12 12.00
N LYS A 86 27.65 25.94 11.79
CA LYS A 86 26.40 25.52 12.43
C LYS A 86 26.60 25.07 13.87
N TYR A 87 27.74 24.48 14.20
CA TYR A 87 28.08 24.00 15.53
C TYR A 87 29.47 24.52 15.95
N PRO A 88 29.56 25.37 17.00
CA PRO A 88 30.85 25.91 17.46
C PRO A 88 31.77 24.81 17.99
N GLU A 89 33.07 25.11 18.08
CA GLU A 89 34.07 24.18 18.63
C GLU A 89 33.74 23.85 20.09
N ASP A 90 33.86 22.58 20.44
CA ASP A 90 33.69 22.13 21.83
C ASP A 90 34.91 22.55 22.67
N ALA A 91 34.73 22.63 23.99
CA ALA A 91 35.87 22.89 24.88
C ALA A 91 36.91 21.77 24.77
N ILE A 92 38.18 22.11 25.02
CA ILE A 92 39.27 21.13 25.04
C ILE A 92 38.90 20.04 26.06
N TYR A 93 38.96 18.77 25.65
CA TYR A 93 38.51 17.55 26.36
C TYR A 93 36.99 17.26 26.38
N GLU A 94 36.14 18.11 25.78
CA GLU A 94 34.69 17.87 25.66
C GLU A 94 34.25 17.37 24.27
N GLU A 95 35.20 17.10 23.38
CA GLU A 95 34.97 16.70 21.98
C GLU A 95 34.19 15.38 21.82
N THR A 96 34.11 14.55 22.86
CA THR A 96 33.30 13.31 22.89
C THR A 96 32.16 13.35 23.91
N SER A 97 31.92 14.50 24.53
CA SER A 97 30.85 14.69 25.52
C SER A 97 29.47 14.38 24.94
N GLN A 98 28.46 14.19 25.78
CA GLN A 98 27.09 13.87 25.33
C GLN A 98 26.49 14.89 24.35
N ASN A 99 26.98 16.13 24.38
CA ASN A 99 26.51 17.26 23.57
C ASN A 99 27.54 17.74 22.53
N ALA A 100 28.63 17.00 22.35
CA ALA A 100 29.71 17.38 21.44
C ALA A 100 29.23 17.61 20.00
N ARG A 101 29.92 18.53 19.31
CA ARG A 101 29.74 18.88 17.90
C ARG A 101 29.69 17.65 17.00
N VAL A 102 30.51 16.64 17.28
CA VAL A 102 30.57 15.40 16.48
C VAL A 102 29.22 14.67 16.47
N TRP A 103 28.54 14.56 17.61
CA TRP A 103 27.25 13.88 17.70
C TRP A 103 26.13 14.66 17.03
N ARG A 104 26.16 16.00 17.11
CA ARG A 104 25.19 16.87 16.44
C ARG A 104 25.36 16.84 14.92
N THR A 105 26.60 16.90 14.45
CA THR A 105 26.93 16.80 13.02
C THR A 105 26.55 15.43 12.48
N TYR A 106 26.87 14.37 13.22
CA TYR A 106 26.44 13.01 12.88
C TYR A 106 24.92 12.90 12.84
N GLU A 107 24.19 13.37 13.86
CA GLU A 107 22.72 13.31 13.90
C GLU A 107 22.11 13.98 12.66
N ASP A 108 22.59 15.15 12.27
CA ASP A 108 22.13 15.90 11.09
C ASP A 108 22.37 15.16 9.77
N GLU A 109 23.61 14.73 9.52
CA GLU A 109 23.97 14.02 8.28
C GLU A 109 23.18 12.70 8.18
N SER A 110 23.08 12.03 9.32
CA SER A 110 22.44 10.74 9.44
C SER A 110 20.91 10.81 9.28
N ARG A 111 20.29 11.90 9.74
CA ARG A 111 18.87 12.21 9.50
C ARG A 111 18.62 12.46 8.02
N ASN A 112 19.48 13.22 7.36
CA ASN A 112 19.32 13.50 5.93
C ASN A 112 19.45 12.22 5.10
N HIS A 113 20.42 11.37 5.43
CA HIS A 113 20.61 10.09 4.76
C HIS A 113 19.44 9.12 4.98
N ASP A 114 18.98 8.97 6.23
CA ASP A 114 17.84 8.12 6.57
C ASP A 114 16.55 8.62 5.91
N ALA A 115 16.32 9.94 5.93
CA ALA A 115 15.15 10.53 5.30
C ALA A 115 15.11 10.23 3.80
N ASN A 116 16.25 10.37 3.11
CA ASN A 116 16.34 10.08 1.69
C ASN A 116 16.05 8.59 1.39
N ILE A 117 16.67 7.67 2.14
CA ILE A 117 16.43 6.22 1.96
C ILE A 117 14.97 5.86 2.23
N VAL A 118 14.38 6.42 3.29
CA VAL A 118 13.02 6.13 3.70
C VAL A 118 12.00 6.70 2.71
N GLU A 119 12.23 7.90 2.20
CA GLU A 119 11.38 8.52 1.17
C GLU A 119 11.38 7.69 -0.12
N GLU A 120 12.56 7.34 -0.64
CA GLU A 120 12.68 6.51 -1.85
C GLU A 120 12.04 5.13 -1.69
N SER A 121 12.28 4.49 -0.54
CA SER A 121 11.70 3.19 -0.22
C SER A 121 10.18 3.25 -0.10
N ARG A 122 9.65 4.31 0.53
CA ARG A 122 8.20 4.50 0.70
C ARG A 122 7.53 4.74 -0.65
N ASP A 123 8.11 5.56 -1.51
CA ASP A 123 7.55 5.85 -2.83
C ASP A 123 7.49 4.56 -3.68
N THR A 124 8.56 3.75 -3.63
CA THR A 124 8.60 2.44 -4.30
C THR A 124 7.51 1.49 -3.78
N VAL A 125 7.39 1.38 -2.45
CA VAL A 125 6.40 0.53 -1.76
C VAL A 125 4.97 0.98 -2.05
N ASP A 126 4.71 2.28 -2.11
CA ASP A 126 3.39 2.84 -2.37
C ASP A 126 2.93 2.57 -3.81
N VAL A 127 3.83 2.70 -4.78
CA VAL A 127 3.55 2.32 -6.18
C VAL A 127 3.26 0.82 -6.28
N LEU A 128 4.07 -0.02 -5.62
CA LEU A 128 3.86 -1.48 -5.61
C LEU A 128 2.52 -1.88 -4.97
N LEU A 129 2.10 -1.21 -3.89
CA LEU A 129 0.82 -1.46 -3.22
C LEU A 129 -0.38 -1.15 -4.11
N VAL A 130 -0.34 -0.01 -4.81
CA VAL A 130 -1.39 0.35 -5.77
C VAL A 130 -1.45 -0.68 -6.89
N PHE A 131 -0.28 -1.05 -7.45
CA PHE A 131 -0.18 -2.06 -8.48
C PHE A 131 -0.72 -3.42 -8.02
N ALA A 132 -0.32 -3.88 -6.83
CA ALA A 132 -0.77 -5.12 -6.22
C ALA A 132 -2.29 -5.15 -6.03
N GLY A 133 -2.89 -4.05 -5.56
CA GLY A 133 -4.33 -3.93 -5.38
C GLY A 133 -5.09 -4.03 -6.70
N LEU A 134 -4.66 -3.28 -7.72
CA LEU A 134 -5.27 -3.30 -9.05
C LEU A 134 -5.13 -4.68 -9.72
N PHE A 135 -3.93 -5.25 -9.67
CA PHE A 135 -3.68 -6.59 -10.20
C PHE A 135 -4.56 -7.63 -9.49
N SER A 136 -4.62 -7.61 -8.15
CA SER A 136 -5.44 -8.55 -7.38
C SER A 136 -6.93 -8.42 -7.73
N ALA A 137 -7.44 -7.20 -7.95
CA ALA A 137 -8.81 -6.98 -8.37
C ALA A 137 -9.10 -7.64 -9.74
N VAL A 138 -8.25 -7.38 -10.74
CA VAL A 138 -8.39 -7.97 -12.09
C VAL A 138 -8.29 -9.49 -12.02
N VAL A 139 -7.28 -10.05 -11.36
CA VAL A 139 -7.13 -11.50 -11.22
C VAL A 139 -8.32 -12.12 -10.48
N THR A 140 -8.83 -11.48 -9.42
CA THR A 140 -10.00 -11.97 -8.68
C THR A 140 -11.23 -12.06 -9.59
N THR A 141 -11.48 -11.07 -10.46
CA THR A 141 -12.61 -11.13 -11.39
C THR A 141 -12.51 -12.30 -12.35
N LEU A 142 -11.31 -12.57 -12.88
CA LEU A 142 -11.06 -13.68 -13.79
C LEU A 142 -11.17 -15.03 -13.07
N VAL A 143 -10.61 -15.14 -11.86
CA VAL A 143 -10.73 -16.34 -11.02
C VAL A 143 -12.19 -16.63 -10.68
N VAL A 144 -13.00 -15.62 -10.36
CA VAL A 144 -14.43 -15.81 -10.12
C VAL A 144 -15.12 -16.36 -11.36
N GLN A 145 -14.81 -15.85 -12.55
CA GLN A 145 -15.37 -16.35 -13.81
C GLN A 145 -14.94 -17.80 -14.09
N THR A 146 -13.65 -18.12 -14.03
CA THR A 146 -13.16 -19.47 -14.34
C THR A 146 -13.42 -20.49 -13.24
N SER A 147 -13.69 -20.05 -12.01
CA SER A 147 -14.14 -20.94 -10.95
C SER A 147 -15.54 -21.51 -11.20
N GLN A 148 -16.36 -20.82 -12.00
CA GLN A 148 -17.65 -21.33 -12.44
C GLN A 148 -17.48 -22.44 -13.49
N SER A 149 -16.44 -22.38 -14.32
CA SER A 149 -16.09 -23.45 -15.27
C SER A 149 -15.65 -24.75 -14.59
N LEU A 150 -15.20 -24.67 -13.32
CA LEU A 150 -14.90 -25.82 -12.47
C LEU A 150 -16.16 -26.42 -11.81
N GLN A 151 -17.35 -25.92 -12.12
CA GLN A 151 -18.61 -26.45 -11.61
C GLN A 151 -19.48 -26.99 -12.76
N PRO A 152 -20.38 -27.95 -12.47
CA PRO A 152 -21.33 -28.42 -13.46
C PRO A 152 -22.22 -27.28 -13.98
N ASP A 153 -22.31 -27.12 -15.30
CA ASP A 153 -23.26 -26.19 -15.90
C ASP A 153 -24.67 -26.80 -15.90
N TYR A 154 -25.43 -26.48 -14.87
CA TYR A 154 -26.83 -26.90 -14.73
C TYR A 154 -27.74 -26.28 -15.80
N ALA A 155 -27.39 -25.11 -16.37
CA ALA A 155 -28.15 -24.49 -17.45
C ALA A 155 -27.96 -25.27 -18.75
N ALA A 156 -26.73 -25.63 -19.12
CA ALA A 156 -26.47 -26.51 -20.25
C ALA A 156 -27.09 -27.90 -20.06
N MET A 157 -26.98 -28.47 -18.86
CA MET A 157 -27.59 -29.77 -18.53
C MET A 157 -29.12 -29.71 -18.69
N SER A 158 -29.80 -28.72 -18.11
CA SER A 158 -31.25 -28.56 -18.25
C SER A 158 -31.68 -28.31 -19.70
N ALA A 159 -30.94 -27.50 -20.46
CA ALA A 159 -31.20 -27.25 -21.88
C ALA A 159 -31.07 -28.54 -22.72
N SER A 160 -30.06 -29.37 -22.44
CA SER A 160 -29.86 -30.65 -23.14
C SER A 160 -30.99 -31.64 -22.86
N LEU A 161 -31.45 -31.74 -21.60
CA LEU A 161 -32.57 -32.59 -21.20
C LEU A 161 -33.90 -32.10 -21.76
N LEU A 162 -34.11 -30.78 -21.79
CA LEU A 162 -35.28 -30.18 -22.44
C LEU A 162 -35.28 -30.47 -23.95
N TYR A 163 -34.13 -30.33 -24.61
CA TYR A 163 -33.99 -30.65 -26.03
C TYR A 163 -34.32 -32.12 -26.32
N GLU A 164 -33.80 -33.04 -25.51
CA GLU A 164 -34.17 -34.47 -25.58
C GLU A 164 -35.68 -34.67 -25.39
N SER A 165 -36.30 -34.01 -24.40
CA SER A 165 -37.75 -34.14 -24.17
C SER A 165 -38.59 -33.68 -25.37
N ILE A 166 -38.16 -32.62 -26.08
CA ILE A 166 -38.80 -32.12 -27.29
C ILE A 166 -38.63 -33.11 -28.45
N LEU A 167 -37.46 -33.73 -28.59
CA LEU A 167 -37.21 -34.76 -29.60
C LEU A 167 -38.08 -36.00 -29.35
N VAL A 168 -38.23 -36.43 -28.10
CA VAL A 168 -39.12 -37.54 -27.70
C VAL A 168 -40.57 -37.24 -28.06
N GLN A 169 -41.06 -36.05 -27.70
CA GLN A 169 -42.42 -35.63 -28.06
C GLN A 169 -42.64 -35.62 -29.58
N ARG A 170 -41.67 -35.12 -30.35
CA ARG A 170 -41.73 -35.09 -31.82
C ARG A 170 -41.71 -36.49 -32.44
N ALA A 171 -40.91 -37.41 -31.91
CA ALA A 171 -40.86 -38.79 -32.40
C ALA A 171 -42.20 -39.51 -32.18
N ILE A 172 -42.77 -39.38 -30.98
CA ILE A 172 -44.09 -39.95 -30.64
C ILE A 172 -45.17 -39.39 -31.55
N ALA A 173 -45.20 -38.07 -31.76
CA ALA A 173 -46.19 -37.41 -32.64
C ALA A 173 -46.10 -37.88 -34.10
N ASN A 174 -44.90 -38.23 -34.57
CA ASN A 174 -44.65 -38.70 -35.93
C ASN A 174 -44.67 -40.24 -36.06
N GLY A 175 -44.98 -40.98 -35.00
CA GLY A 175 -45.04 -42.45 -35.01
C GLY A 175 -43.68 -43.16 -35.03
N TYR A 176 -42.58 -42.46 -34.75
CA TYR A 176 -41.25 -43.07 -34.59
C TYR A 176 -41.06 -43.63 -33.17
N SER A 177 -40.27 -44.70 -33.06
CA SER A 177 -39.92 -45.29 -31.77
C SER A 177 -39.03 -44.35 -30.94
N VAL A 178 -39.29 -44.23 -29.64
CA VAL A 178 -38.47 -43.44 -28.70
C VAL A 178 -37.01 -43.91 -28.69
N SER A 179 -36.77 -45.18 -28.98
CA SER A 179 -35.42 -45.76 -29.06
C SER A 179 -34.57 -45.25 -30.23
N SER A 180 -35.14 -44.51 -31.20
CA SER A 180 -34.37 -43.92 -32.30
C SER A 180 -33.76 -42.55 -31.97
N ILE A 181 -34.02 -42.01 -30.76
CA ILE A 181 -33.47 -40.73 -30.32
C ILE A 181 -32.19 -40.98 -29.53
N ALA A 182 -31.13 -40.26 -29.88
CA ALA A 182 -29.89 -40.29 -29.12
C ALA A 182 -30.14 -39.70 -27.72
N PRO A 183 -29.82 -40.43 -26.62
CA PRO A 183 -29.92 -39.91 -25.27
C PRO A 183 -29.07 -38.64 -25.09
N SER A 184 -29.48 -37.73 -24.21
CA SER A 184 -28.67 -36.56 -23.91
C SER A 184 -27.27 -36.97 -23.43
N PRO A 185 -26.20 -36.33 -23.95
CA PRO A 185 -24.83 -36.56 -23.48
C PRO A 185 -24.62 -36.09 -22.02
N LEU A 186 -25.52 -35.29 -21.47
CA LEU A 186 -25.46 -34.77 -20.10
C LEU A 186 -26.59 -35.40 -19.27
N ASN A 187 -26.21 -36.14 -18.22
CA ASN A 187 -27.14 -36.82 -17.31
C ASN A 187 -26.77 -36.49 -15.85
N PRO A 188 -27.76 -36.29 -14.93
CA PRO A 188 -27.50 -36.03 -13.51
C PRO A 188 -26.71 -37.11 -12.76
N SER A 189 -26.57 -38.29 -13.36
CA SER A 189 -25.83 -39.44 -12.81
C SER A 189 -24.32 -39.41 -13.15
N ILE A 190 -23.90 -38.53 -14.06
CA ILE A 190 -22.50 -38.43 -14.50
C ILE A 190 -21.72 -37.60 -13.48
N ALA A 191 -20.64 -38.17 -12.93
CA ALA A 191 -19.72 -37.44 -12.07
C ALA A 191 -19.03 -36.34 -12.88
N PHE A 192 -19.15 -35.09 -12.43
CA PHE A 192 -18.47 -33.97 -13.06
C PHE A 192 -16.96 -34.08 -12.86
N VAL A 193 -16.21 -34.11 -13.96
CA VAL A 193 -14.74 -34.06 -13.95
C VAL A 193 -14.33 -32.82 -14.74
N PRO A 194 -13.79 -31.79 -14.08
CA PRO A 194 -13.33 -30.60 -14.78
C PRO A 194 -12.16 -30.93 -15.70
N ALA A 195 -12.01 -30.17 -16.79
CA ALA A 195 -10.87 -30.33 -17.68
C ALA A 195 -9.57 -30.05 -16.91
N THR A 196 -8.55 -30.87 -17.16
CA THR A 196 -7.25 -30.71 -16.48
C THR A 196 -6.65 -29.33 -16.73
N THR A 197 -6.83 -28.78 -17.94
CA THR A 197 -6.44 -27.41 -18.31
C THR A 197 -7.06 -26.36 -17.39
N ASP A 198 -8.36 -26.50 -17.08
CA ASP A 198 -9.10 -25.51 -16.28
C ASP A 198 -8.60 -25.53 -14.83
N VAL A 199 -8.28 -26.72 -14.30
CA VAL A 199 -7.68 -26.86 -12.96
C VAL A 199 -6.30 -26.19 -12.91
N TRP A 200 -5.45 -26.40 -13.92
CA TRP A 200 -4.12 -25.78 -13.99
C TRP A 200 -4.20 -24.26 -14.13
N VAL A 201 -5.06 -23.73 -15.01
CA VAL A 201 -5.24 -22.28 -15.20
C VAL A 201 -5.73 -21.62 -13.92
N ASN A 202 -6.77 -22.18 -13.28
CA ASN A 202 -7.26 -21.65 -12.01
C ASN A 202 -6.17 -21.71 -10.93
N GLY A 203 -5.42 -22.81 -10.84
CA GLY A 203 -4.29 -22.93 -9.93
C GLY A 203 -3.22 -21.84 -10.15
N LEU A 204 -2.82 -21.62 -11.40
CA LEU A 204 -1.86 -20.56 -11.75
C LEU A 204 -2.39 -19.18 -11.36
N TRP A 205 -3.65 -18.88 -11.65
CA TRP A 205 -4.24 -17.59 -11.27
C TRP A 205 -4.37 -17.41 -9.75
N PHE A 206 -4.78 -18.44 -9.00
CA PHE A 206 -4.77 -18.41 -7.54
C PHE A 206 -3.36 -18.18 -6.98
N THR A 207 -2.33 -18.84 -7.52
CA THR A 207 -0.94 -18.63 -7.07
C THR A 207 -0.46 -17.20 -7.37
N SER A 208 -0.81 -16.65 -8.54
CA SER A 208 -0.50 -15.25 -8.89
C SER A 208 -1.16 -14.26 -7.94
N LEU A 209 -2.42 -14.50 -7.57
CA LEU A 209 -3.18 -13.71 -6.62
C LEU A 209 -2.54 -13.79 -5.23
N PHE A 210 -2.23 -15.00 -4.75
CA PHE A 210 -1.59 -15.21 -3.46
C PHE A 210 -0.22 -14.51 -3.37
N LEU A 211 0.60 -14.61 -4.41
CA LEU A 211 1.91 -13.96 -4.47
C LEU A 211 1.77 -12.42 -4.45
N SER A 212 0.76 -11.89 -5.15
CA SER A 212 0.42 -10.47 -5.13
C SER A 212 0.04 -9.98 -3.72
N LEU A 213 -0.89 -10.68 -3.05
CA LEU A 213 -1.31 -10.36 -1.70
C LEU A 213 -0.17 -10.48 -0.68
N THR A 214 0.66 -11.51 -0.80
CA THR A 214 1.84 -11.69 0.06
C THR A 214 2.78 -10.51 -0.07
N THR A 215 3.07 -10.09 -1.30
CA THR A 215 3.93 -8.94 -1.54
C THR A 215 3.32 -7.64 -1.01
N ALA A 216 2.01 -7.45 -1.15
CA ALA A 216 1.30 -6.30 -0.56
C ALA A 216 1.38 -6.30 0.98
N LEU A 217 1.25 -7.47 1.62
CA LEU A 217 1.39 -7.59 3.06
C LEU A 217 2.80 -7.23 3.52
N VAL A 218 3.83 -7.74 2.83
CA VAL A 218 5.23 -7.38 3.13
C VAL A 218 5.48 -5.89 2.88
N ALA A 219 4.91 -5.31 1.83
CA ALA A 219 4.97 -3.88 1.53
C ALA A 219 4.43 -3.02 2.69
N VAL A 220 3.29 -3.40 3.27
CA VAL A 220 2.73 -2.73 4.46
C VAL A 220 3.64 -2.89 5.68
N LEU A 221 4.18 -4.08 5.93
CA LEU A 221 5.11 -4.32 7.04
C LEU A 221 6.38 -3.46 6.92
N VAL A 222 6.95 -3.39 5.71
CA VAL A 222 8.09 -2.52 5.40
C VAL A 222 7.73 -1.06 5.68
N LYS A 223 6.57 -0.59 5.22
CA LYS A 223 6.12 0.80 5.46
C LYS A 223 5.98 1.10 6.95
N GLN A 224 5.39 0.19 7.72
CA GLN A 224 5.25 0.33 9.18
C GLN A 224 6.63 0.37 9.86
N TRP A 225 7.54 -0.49 9.44
CA TRP A 225 8.89 -0.56 9.99
C TRP A 225 9.69 0.71 9.69
N LEU A 226 9.62 1.22 8.46
CA LEU A 226 10.27 2.48 8.06
C LEU A 226 9.72 3.67 8.85
N HIS A 227 8.42 3.72 9.10
CA HIS A 227 7.81 4.75 9.92
C HIS A 227 8.35 4.71 11.37
N HIS A 228 8.45 3.51 11.96
CA HIS A 228 9.00 3.34 13.30
C HIS A 228 10.52 3.64 13.37
N TYR A 229 11.26 3.33 12.31
CA TYR A 229 12.70 3.61 12.22
C TYR A 229 12.99 5.12 12.33
N VAL A 230 12.22 5.95 11.62
CA VAL A 230 12.37 7.43 11.62
C VAL A 230 11.81 8.08 12.89
N ALA A 231 10.96 7.40 13.66
CA ALA A 231 10.46 7.93 14.92
C ALA A 231 11.60 8.15 15.93
N LEU A 232 11.98 9.41 16.13
CA LEU A 232 13.12 9.79 16.96
C LEU A 232 12.85 9.57 18.46
N PRO A 233 13.76 8.90 19.18
CA PRO A 233 13.75 8.89 20.64
C PRO A 233 14.04 10.28 21.24
N SER A 234 13.30 10.64 22.29
CA SER A 234 13.67 11.77 23.18
C SER A 234 14.96 11.44 23.95
N GLY A 235 15.93 12.36 24.02
CA GLY A 235 17.21 12.11 24.71
C GLY A 235 18.36 13.03 24.27
N ALA A 236 19.54 12.84 24.87
CA ALA A 236 20.78 13.55 24.51
C ALA A 236 21.29 13.13 23.12
N PRO A 237 21.99 14.01 22.37
CA PRO A 237 22.46 13.74 21.00
C PRO A 237 23.29 12.45 20.88
N ARG A 238 24.16 12.20 21.87
CA ARG A 238 24.94 10.96 21.94
C ARG A 238 24.07 9.71 22.07
N ASP A 239 23.10 9.69 22.97
CA ASP A 239 22.26 8.50 23.19
C ASP A 239 21.32 8.23 22.00
N ARG A 240 20.85 9.29 21.33
CA ARG A 240 20.13 9.20 20.06
C ARG A 240 20.99 8.57 18.97
N SER A 241 22.24 9.00 18.84
CA SER A 241 23.16 8.49 17.81
C SER A 241 23.45 6.99 17.98
N PHE A 242 23.62 6.51 19.22
CA PHE A 242 23.80 5.08 19.50
C PHE A 242 22.53 4.27 19.24
N THR A 243 21.37 4.78 19.67
CA THR A 243 20.08 4.11 19.44
C THR A 243 19.78 3.98 17.95
N ARG A 244 20.04 5.04 17.18
CA ARG A 244 19.95 5.01 15.72
C ARG A 244 20.93 4.00 15.13
N GLN A 245 22.19 4.02 15.56
CA GLN A 245 23.21 3.10 15.04
C GLN A 245 22.85 1.63 15.31
N PHE A 246 22.27 1.33 16.48
CA PHE A 246 21.75 0.01 16.79
C PHE A 246 20.60 -0.40 15.87
N ARG A 247 19.65 0.51 15.61
CA ARG A 247 18.55 0.28 14.65
C ARG A 247 19.06 0.08 13.23
N TYR A 248 20.06 0.87 12.81
CA TYR A 248 20.70 0.74 11.49
C TYR A 248 21.49 -0.57 11.36
N ALA A 249 22.20 -0.98 12.41
CA ALA A 249 22.83 -2.30 12.45
C ALA A 249 21.80 -3.43 12.35
N GLY A 250 20.62 -3.25 12.97
CA GLY A 250 19.46 -4.11 12.78
C GLY A 250 18.96 -4.11 11.33
N PHE A 251 18.78 -2.93 10.72
CA PHE A 251 18.38 -2.77 9.32
C PHE A 251 19.28 -3.55 8.35
N GLN A 252 20.59 -3.45 8.56
CA GLN A 252 21.59 -4.16 7.77
C GLN A 252 21.60 -5.67 8.06
N LYS A 253 21.57 -6.06 9.33
CA LYS A 253 21.60 -7.48 9.72
C LYS A 253 20.36 -8.24 9.22
N TRP A 254 19.19 -7.62 9.29
CA TRP A 254 17.93 -8.17 8.80
C TRP A 254 17.72 -8.01 7.29
N HIS A 255 18.70 -7.44 6.57
CA HIS A 255 18.68 -7.30 5.10
C HIS A 255 17.38 -6.65 4.58
N VAL A 256 16.86 -5.64 5.29
CA VAL A 256 15.59 -4.99 4.91
C VAL A 256 15.66 -4.37 3.51
N GLN A 257 16.82 -3.86 3.09
CA GLN A 257 17.04 -3.41 1.71
C GLN A 257 16.88 -4.52 0.68
N VAL A 258 17.30 -5.75 0.99
CA VAL A 258 17.10 -6.91 0.11
C VAL A 258 15.63 -7.26 0.04
N ILE A 259 14.92 -7.20 1.17
CA ILE A 259 13.47 -7.40 1.20
C ILE A 259 12.80 -6.38 0.28
N ILE A 260 13.06 -5.08 0.46
CA ILE A 260 12.51 -3.98 -0.37
C ILE A 260 12.80 -4.21 -1.86
N GLY A 261 14.03 -4.62 -2.20
CA GLY A 261 14.42 -4.95 -3.58
C GLY A 261 13.76 -6.21 -4.14
N LEU A 262 13.32 -7.15 -3.28
CA LEU A 262 12.66 -8.39 -3.68
C LEU A 262 11.16 -8.20 -3.94
N LEU A 263 10.51 -7.22 -3.32
CA LEU A 263 9.07 -6.95 -3.53
C LEU A 263 8.72 -6.76 -5.01
N PRO A 264 9.41 -5.89 -5.78
CA PRO A 264 9.17 -5.77 -7.22
C PRO A 264 9.33 -7.11 -7.95
N VAL A 265 10.34 -7.91 -7.61
CA VAL A 265 10.60 -9.20 -8.27
C VAL A 265 9.44 -10.17 -8.07
N LEU A 266 8.90 -10.26 -6.84
CA LEU A 266 7.73 -11.08 -6.54
C LEU A 266 6.49 -10.61 -7.32
N MET A 267 6.30 -9.29 -7.45
CA MET A 267 5.23 -8.71 -8.28
C MET A 267 5.36 -9.09 -9.76
N HIS A 268 6.56 -8.98 -10.32
CA HIS A 268 6.79 -9.35 -11.72
C HIS A 268 6.59 -10.85 -11.94
N LEU A 269 7.01 -11.69 -10.98
CA LEU A 269 6.77 -13.12 -11.02
C LEU A 269 5.26 -13.45 -10.97
N ALA A 270 4.49 -12.77 -10.12
CA ALA A 270 3.04 -12.92 -10.08
C ALA A 270 2.40 -12.59 -11.44
N LEU A 271 2.84 -11.49 -12.06
CA LEU A 271 2.38 -11.08 -13.38
C LEU A 271 2.76 -12.09 -14.47
N ALA A 272 3.97 -12.64 -14.44
CA ALA A 272 4.41 -13.66 -15.40
C ALA A 272 3.59 -14.96 -15.29
N ILE A 273 3.31 -15.41 -14.06
CA ILE A 273 2.45 -16.59 -13.81
C ILE A 273 1.03 -16.33 -14.33
N PHE A 274 0.48 -15.15 -14.06
CA PHE A 274 -0.84 -14.77 -14.54
C PHE A 274 -0.93 -14.75 -16.07
N LEU A 275 0.03 -14.12 -16.73
CA LEU A 275 0.10 -14.09 -18.20
C LEU A 275 0.24 -15.49 -18.80
N SER A 276 1.02 -16.36 -18.16
CA SER A 276 1.15 -17.76 -18.60
C SER A 276 -0.21 -18.48 -18.53
N GLY A 277 -0.96 -18.30 -17.44
CA GLY A 277 -2.32 -18.83 -17.32
C GLY A 277 -3.29 -18.23 -18.37
N LEU A 278 -3.14 -16.94 -18.67
CA LEU A 278 -3.94 -16.24 -19.69
C LEU A 278 -3.69 -16.82 -21.10
N VAL A 279 -2.44 -17.07 -21.47
CA VAL A 279 -2.10 -17.66 -22.78
C VAL A 279 -2.70 -19.06 -22.92
N VAL A 280 -2.63 -19.89 -21.87
CA VAL A 280 -3.23 -21.23 -21.88
C VAL A 280 -4.75 -21.15 -21.96
N PHE A 281 -5.38 -20.19 -21.27
CA PHE A 281 -6.83 -19.97 -21.32
C PHE A 281 -7.31 -19.49 -22.70
N LEU A 282 -6.52 -18.69 -23.42
CA LEU A 282 -6.88 -18.19 -24.77
C LEU A 282 -6.60 -19.19 -25.89
N HIS A 283 -5.70 -20.16 -25.70
CA HIS A 283 -5.35 -21.11 -26.76
C HIS A 283 -6.54 -21.90 -27.35
N PRO A 284 -7.54 -22.36 -26.58
CA PRO A 284 -8.71 -23.07 -27.11
C PRO A 284 -9.86 -22.15 -27.57
N LEU A 285 -9.74 -20.83 -27.40
CA LEU A 285 -10.74 -19.82 -27.80
C LEU A 285 -10.58 -19.41 -29.27
#